data_AF-A0A2P4YN57-F1
#
_entry.id   AF-A0A2P4YN57-F1
#
_cell.length_a   1.000
_cell.length_b   1.000
_cell.length_c   1.000
_cell.angle_alpha   90.00
_cell.angle_beta   90.00
_cell.angle_gamma   90.00
#
_symmetry.space_group_name_H-M   'P 1'
#
loop_
_entity.id
_entity.type
_entity.pdbx_description
1 polymer ?
#
loop_
_entity_poly.entity_id
_entity_poly.type
_entity_poly.pdbx_seq_one_letter_code
_entity_poly.pdbx_strand_id
1 'polypeptide(L)' 'MLPCAEGFNKKFVELRWVYEDREIWWCCPALPVKKRSTNDYRQTVDYRPTNPLTEPIAGVMFSI' A
#
# COMPACT_ATOMS: atom_id res chain seq x y z
N MET A 1 8.21 -9.00 -10.77
CA MET A 1 7.12 -8.08 -10.38
C MET A 1 5.83 -8.66 -10.94
N LEU A 2 4.79 -8.92 -10.14
CA LEU A 2 3.52 -9.43 -10.69
C LEU A 2 2.96 -8.38 -11.67
N PRO A 3 2.55 -8.76 -12.90
CA PRO A 3 2.17 -7.81 -13.95
C PRO A 3 0.98 -6.91 -13.58
N CYS A 4 0.17 -7.31 -12.60
CA CYS A 4 -0.91 -6.49 -12.05
C CYS A 4 -0.43 -5.28 -11.23
N ALA A 5 0.78 -5.32 -10.66
CA ALA A 5 1.30 -4.25 -9.81
C ALA A 5 1.83 -3.05 -10.61
N GLU A 6 2.28 -3.27 -11.85
CA GLU A 6 2.93 -2.23 -12.64
C GLU A 6 1.95 -1.10 -13.02
N GLY A 7 0.70 -1.45 -13.36
CA GLY A 7 -0.35 -0.47 -13.67
C GLY A 7 -0.74 0.39 -12.46
N PHE A 8 -0.85 -0.23 -11.28
CA PHE A 8 -1.13 0.50 -10.03
C PHE A 8 0.03 1.43 -9.66
N ASN A 9 1.26 0.94 -9.72
CA ASN A 9 2.44 1.72 -9.35
C ASN A 9 2.64 2.92 -10.29
N LYS A 10 2.44 2.76 -11.61
CA LYS A 10 2.48 3.89 -12.57
C LYS A 10 1.51 4.99 -12.17
N LYS A 11 0.28 4.64 -11.81
CA LYS A 11 -0.73 5.60 -11.37
C LYS A 11 -0.35 6.28 -10.05
N PHE A 12 0.23 5.56 -9.10
CA PHE A 12 0.70 6.16 -7.85
C PHE A 12 1.88 7.12 -8.06
N VAL A 13 2.78 6.83 -9.01
CA VAL A 13 3.87 7.74 -9.39
C VAL A 13 3.32 9.00 -10.07
N GLU A 14 2.35 8.85 -10.98
CA GLU A 14 1.67 9.98 -11.64
C GLU A 14 0.99 10.91 -10.62
N LEU A 15 0.32 10.32 -9.62
CA LEU A 15 -0.31 11.05 -8.51
C LEU A 15 0.70 11.62 -7.49
N ARG A 16 2.00 11.33 -7.65
CA ARG A 16 3.07 11.66 -6.70
C ARG A 16 2.85 11.11 -5.29
N TRP A 17 2.18 9.96 -5.18
CA TRP A 17 1.96 9.27 -3.91
C TRP A 17 3.09 8.31 -3.55
N VAL A 18 3.84 7.83 -4.54
CA VAL A 18 5.03 6.99 -4.36
C VAL A 18 6.11 7.42 -5.34
N TYR A 19 7.35 7.09 -5.01
CA TYR A 19 8.53 7.27 -5.86
C TYR A 19 9.38 5.99 -5.85
N GLU A 20 10.23 5.81 -6.85
CA GLU A 20 11.20 4.73 -6.86
C GLU A 20 12.39 5.13 -5.99
N ASP A 21 12.70 4.30 -4.99
CA ASP A 21 13.87 4.44 -4.16
C ASP A 21 14.74 3.18 -4.30
N ARG A 22 15.96 3.35 -4.78
CA ARG A 22 16.92 2.25 -4.98
C ARG A 22 17.85 2.05 -3.80
N GLU A 23 17.82 2.95 -2.83
CA GLU A 23 18.68 2.93 -1.65
C GLU A 23 17.99 2.30 -0.44
N ILE A 24 16.70 1.96 -0.54
CA ILE A 24 15.93 1.31 0.53
C ILE A 24 16.24 -0.19 0.62
N TRP A 25 16.46 -0.67 1.86
CA TRP A 25 16.86 -2.05 2.18
C TRP A 25 15.70 -2.93 2.66
N TRP A 26 14.48 -2.41 2.65
CA TRP A 26 13.29 -3.12 3.12
C TRP A 26 12.13 -2.98 2.14
N CYS A 27 11.27 -3.99 2.08
CA CYS A 27 10.09 -3.96 1.25
C CYS A 27 8.97 -4.79 1.88
N CYS A 28 7.73 -4.45 1.53
CA CYS A 28 6.55 -5.23 1.89
C CYS A 28 5.85 -5.68 0.60
N PRO A 29 5.29 -6.90 0.56
CA PRO A 29 4.67 -7.40 -0.65
C PRO A 29 3.35 -6.66 -0.93
N ALA A 30 3.17 -6.22 -2.18
CA ALA A 30 1.93 -5.64 -2.68
C ALA A 30 1.07 -6.72 -3.35
N LEU A 31 -0.19 -6.84 -2.91
CA LEU A 31 -1.13 -7.86 -3.34
C LEU A 31 -2.38 -7.22 -3.98
N PRO A 32 -2.84 -7.72 -5.13
CA PRO A 32 -4.12 -7.31 -5.69
C PRO A 32 -5.28 -7.98 -4.95
N VAL A 33 -6.30 -7.21 -4.58
CA VAL A 33 -7.53 -7.68 -3.94
C VAL A 33 -8.72 -7.29 -4.80
N LYS A 34 -9.49 -8.29 -5.24
CA LYS A 34 -10.69 -8.07 -6.05
C LYS A 34 -11.77 -7.36 -5.24
N LYS A 35 -12.39 -6.31 -5.80
CA LYS A 35 -13.57 -5.69 -5.17
C LYS A 35 -14.75 -6.66 -5.26
N ARG A 36 -15.56 -6.77 -4.20
CA ARG A 36 -16.68 -7.73 -4.15
C ARG A 36 -17.82 -7.37 -5.11
N SER A 37 -18.05 -6.09 -5.37
CA SER A 37 -19.19 -5.59 -6.15
C SER A 37 -18.86 -5.20 -7.59
N THR A 38 -17.57 -5.12 -7.95
CA THR A 38 -17.13 -4.74 -9.30
C THR A 38 -16.04 -5.69 -9.79
N ASN A 39 -15.74 -5.66 -11.08
CA ASN A 39 -14.60 -6.41 -11.64
C ASN A 39 -13.24 -5.69 -11.42
N ASP A 40 -13.24 -4.60 -10.66
CA ASP A 40 -12.01 -3.88 -10.35
C ASP A 40 -11.19 -4.59 -9.27
N TYR A 41 -9.91 -4.25 -9.24
CA TYR A 41 -8.98 -4.63 -8.19
C TYR A 41 -8.57 -3.41 -7.36
N ARG A 42 -8.13 -3.67 -6.13
CA ARG A 42 -7.40 -2.74 -5.28
C ARG A 42 -6.01 -3.31 -5.04
N GLN A 43 -5.00 -2.47 -4.88
CA GLN A 43 -3.71 -2.91 -4.36
C GLN A 43 -3.70 -2.72 -2.84
N THR A 44 -3.34 -3.76 -2.11
CA THR A 44 -3.03 -3.69 -0.67
C THR A 44 -1.56 -4.02 -0.47
N VAL A 45 -0.92 -3.42 0.52
CA VAL A 45 0.43 -3.80 0.92
C VAL A 45 0.33 -4.54 2.25
N ASP A 46 0.99 -5.68 2.35
CA ASP A 46 1.02 -6.46 3.57
C ASP A 46 2.05 -5.88 4.54
N TYR A 47 1.59 -4.97 5.40
CA TYR A 47 2.40 -4.33 6.44
C TYR A 47 2.47 -5.12 7.75
N ARG A 48 1.95 -6.36 7.82
CA ARG A 48 2.09 -7.21 9.01
C ARG A 48 3.54 -7.34 9.53
N PRO A 49 4.60 -7.44 8.69
CA PRO A 49 5.96 -7.50 9.21
C PRO A 49 6.47 -6.17 9.77
N THR A 50 5.97 -5.03 9.26
CA THR A 50 6.44 -3.69 9.66
C THR A 50 5.60 -3.06 10.77
N ASN A 51 4.31 -3.38 10.88
CA ASN A 51 3.42 -2.83 11.91
C ASN A 51 3.94 -3.04 13.36
N PRO A 52 4.54 -4.18 13.74
CA PRO A 52 5.12 -4.37 15.06
C PRO A 52 6.40 -3.54 15.32
N LEU A 53 7.04 -3.04 14.27
CA LEU A 53 8.25 -2.22 14.35
C LEU A 53 7.94 -0.72 14.51
N THR A 54 6.67 -0.34 14.43
CA THR A 54 6.22 1.05 14.47
C THR A 54 5.37 1.31 15.70
N GLU A 55 5.61 2.44 16.38
CA GLU A 55 4.75 2.91 17.45
C GLU A 55 3.42 3.42 16.89
N PRO A 56 2.26 2.90 17.33
CA PRO A 56 0.97 3.35 16.85
C PRO A 56 0.64 4.74 17.38
N ILE A 57 0.38 5.69 16.47
CA ILE A 57 -0.14 7.01 16.82
C ILE A 57 -1.67 6.95 16.72
N ALA A 58 -2.35 6.78 17.86
CA ALA A 58 -3.80 6.82 17.91
C ALA A 58 -4.27 8.29 17.97
N GLY A 59 -5.04 8.73 16.98
CA GLY A 59 -5.81 9.97 17.08
C GLY A 59 -6.94 9.79 18.08
N VAL A 60 -7.05 10.66 19.08
CA VAL A 60 -8.18 10.65 20.02
C VAL A 60 -9.43 11.09 19.25
N MET A 61 -10.36 10.16 19.02
CA MET A 61 -11.67 10.49 18.46
C MET A 61 -12.62 10.79 19.61
N PHE A 62 -12.95 12.07 19.80
CA PHE A 62 -13.97 12.45 20.78
C PHE A 62 -15.34 12.01 20.28
N SER A 63 -16.09 11.29 21.09
CA SER A 63 -17.52 11.07 20.86
C SER A 63 -18.24 12.39 21.15
N ILE A 64 -18.69 13.05 20.10
CA ILE A 64 -19.60 14.20 20.17
C ILE A 64 -21.03 13.68 20.28
#